data_AF-A0A957XG26-F1
#
_entry.id   AF-A0A957XG26-F1
#
_cell.length_a   1.000
_cell.length_b   1.000
_cell.length_c   1.000
_cell.angle_alpha   90.00
_cell.angle_beta   90.00
_cell.angle_gamma   90.00
#
_symmetry.space_group_name_H-M   'P 1'
#
loop_
_entity.id
_entity.type
_entity.pdbx_description
1 polymer ?
#
loop_
_entity_poly.entity_id
_entity_poly.type
_entity_poly.pdbx_seq_one_letter_code
_entity_poly.pdbx_strand_id
1 'polypeptide(L)'
;MSNPPKPSNYDLFRQADFNRPEHYPLDQSVSPELYRPLATWMGRLLLPKPEERDKVKGAWLELHHAGAEYQHLVGQVVYLRWHNLAEVMSRVWSAARDVYLSEEAKQSLAEGLVHPTRLDHWRLVTSLESLAGARPHNDVIVMLREPVEVVESPEQDEPASLYISREPIQITGRYYALVKFIAPVQSGGDLFRVVHFNRASRRFDGPEETVHLPETIIDTEALYRSTSHGIEQDPLNETGWYIAGAKNPAGTFVAQALAPRALLNLQPDQIITGRKAAVNFIKKQAWHETTERKGQINTVLLTTEGDEKAALDSWREGDQALLVNTYGGIGNGREPYPYPGGYYFGHFSYGRARVIREPLADALIFDLEYFQVFSSNGDGLVPGILHWTRYVGDRQFGFLGYRPVCDILLKLDCFTVPYAFAHRSISALERMSVFLEFVLHLYRIGGGSGGVYFGVANNCTQDSNQALYAAVKDLDVAFKDHPLVQDMLNRHPEEAERFDRLLTLGHDLRKTLLPTGTVRADWRYNFQLFEVSLNENGWMNILRALMTWRAMTPHWASTAVTTVFLAHGATAWVLRSNQVGNYDPEMVPKAIDP
;
A
#
# COMPACT_ATOMS: atom_id res chain seq x y z
N MET A 1 12.83 -13.08 37.19
CA MET A 1 13.21 -14.00 36.10
C MET A 1 12.54 -13.44 34.85
N SER A 2 13.30 -12.89 33.90
CA SER A 2 12.72 -12.42 32.64
C SER A 2 12.35 -13.63 31.80
N ASN A 3 11.09 -13.70 31.35
CA ASN A 3 10.68 -14.71 30.37
C ASN A 3 11.56 -14.58 29.12
N PRO A 4 11.88 -15.68 28.42
CA PRO A 4 12.58 -15.62 27.15
C PRO A 4 11.77 -14.79 26.14
N PRO A 5 12.43 -14.03 25.25
CA PRO A 5 11.74 -13.21 24.26
C PRO A 5 10.87 -14.08 23.34
N LYS A 6 9.65 -13.62 23.04
CA LYS A 6 8.73 -14.32 22.13
C LYS A 6 9.21 -14.10 20.68
N PRO A 7 9.30 -15.16 19.84
CA PRO A 7 9.64 -14.97 18.43
C PRO A 7 8.54 -14.18 17.72
N SER A 8 8.93 -13.33 16.76
CA SER A 8 7.99 -12.62 15.90
C SER A 8 7.49 -13.51 14.75
N ASN A 9 6.33 -13.20 14.17
CA ASN A 9 5.88 -13.85 12.94
C ASN A 9 6.88 -13.63 11.80
N TYR A 10 7.48 -12.44 11.72
CA TYR A 10 8.54 -12.15 10.77
C TYR A 10 9.73 -13.14 10.88
N ASP A 11 10.19 -13.42 12.10
CA ASP A 11 11.30 -14.37 12.32
C ASP A 11 10.91 -15.80 11.91
N LEU A 12 9.65 -16.20 12.17
CA LEU A 12 9.12 -17.49 11.71
C LEU A 12 9.05 -17.56 10.20
N PHE A 13 8.45 -16.56 9.55
CA PHE A 13 8.27 -16.50 8.11
C PHE A 13 9.61 -16.51 7.37
N ARG A 14 10.64 -15.88 7.93
CA ARG A 14 12.00 -15.86 7.35
C ARG A 14 12.67 -17.23 7.31
N GLN A 15 12.23 -18.19 8.11
CA GLN A 15 12.81 -19.55 8.11
C GLN A 15 12.62 -20.24 6.76
N ALA A 16 11.60 -19.85 5.99
CA ALA A 16 11.39 -20.34 4.65
C ALA A 16 12.25 -19.60 3.61
N ASP A 17 12.95 -20.37 2.79
CA ASP A 17 13.74 -19.93 1.64
C ASP A 17 12.98 -18.96 0.73
N PHE A 18 11.74 -19.29 0.36
CA PHE A 18 10.95 -18.49 -0.58
C PHE A 18 10.54 -17.09 -0.06
N ASN A 19 10.69 -16.83 1.24
CA ASN A 19 10.46 -15.52 1.84
C ASN A 19 11.73 -14.66 1.90
N ARG A 20 12.89 -15.22 1.54
CA ARG A 20 14.20 -14.55 1.59
C ARG A 20 14.61 -14.08 0.20
N PRO A 21 14.87 -12.77 -0.02
CA PRO A 21 15.28 -12.29 -1.34
C PRO A 21 16.53 -12.97 -1.90
N GLU A 22 17.48 -13.31 -1.03
CA GLU A 22 18.72 -14.02 -1.39
C GLU A 22 18.50 -15.42 -1.98
N HIS A 23 17.30 -15.99 -1.86
CA HIS A 23 16.95 -17.27 -2.48
C HIS A 23 16.80 -17.16 -4.01
N TYR A 24 16.57 -15.96 -4.55
CA TYR A 24 16.22 -15.76 -5.96
C TYR A 24 17.42 -15.22 -6.76
N PRO A 25 18.07 -16.04 -7.62
CA PRO A 25 19.25 -15.60 -8.37
C PRO A 25 18.97 -14.44 -9.33
N LEU A 26 19.89 -13.49 -9.44
CA LEU A 26 19.74 -12.31 -10.31
C LEU A 26 20.18 -12.56 -11.76
N ASP A 27 20.96 -13.61 -12.00
CA ASP A 27 21.44 -14.04 -13.32
C ASP A 27 20.40 -14.87 -14.11
N GLN A 28 19.29 -15.23 -13.47
CA GLN A 28 18.20 -15.95 -14.13
C GLN A 28 17.15 -15.01 -14.70
N SER A 29 16.68 -15.34 -15.90
CA SER A 29 15.62 -14.62 -16.61
C SER A 29 14.37 -15.48 -16.83
N VAL A 30 13.28 -14.79 -17.14
CA VAL A 30 11.99 -15.37 -17.54
C VAL A 30 11.70 -15.06 -19.01
N SER A 31 10.83 -15.84 -19.65
CA SER A 31 10.43 -15.55 -21.03
C SER A 31 9.62 -14.25 -21.09
N PRO A 32 10.03 -13.23 -21.87
CA PRO A 32 9.29 -11.96 -22.00
C PRO A 32 7.96 -12.10 -22.75
N GLU A 33 7.73 -13.25 -23.40
CA GLU A 33 6.44 -13.60 -24.00
C GLU A 33 5.40 -13.99 -22.94
N LEU A 34 5.85 -14.63 -21.86
CA LEU A 34 4.98 -15.17 -20.80
C LEU A 34 4.94 -14.26 -19.56
N TYR A 35 6.05 -13.58 -19.27
CA TYR A 35 6.24 -12.78 -18.08
C TYR A 35 6.54 -11.33 -18.41
N ARG A 36 6.28 -10.45 -17.44
CA ARG A 36 6.64 -9.03 -17.48
C ARG A 36 7.30 -8.62 -16.17
N PRO A 37 8.28 -7.69 -16.18
CA PRO A 37 8.78 -7.10 -14.95
C PRO A 37 7.68 -6.29 -14.28
N LEU A 38 7.65 -6.25 -12.94
CA LEU A 38 6.67 -5.43 -12.21
C LEU A 38 6.91 -3.92 -12.42
N ALA A 39 8.16 -3.49 -12.56
CA ALA A 39 8.54 -2.11 -12.84
C ALA A 39 9.88 -2.01 -13.58
N THR A 40 10.18 -0.85 -14.17
CA THR A 40 11.46 -0.58 -14.82
C THR A 40 12.63 -0.72 -13.84
N TRP A 41 12.53 -0.10 -12.67
CA TRP A 41 13.57 -0.05 -11.64
C TRP A 41 13.12 -0.80 -10.40
N MET A 42 13.81 -1.88 -10.05
CA MET A 42 13.51 -2.69 -8.88
C MET A 42 14.80 -3.12 -8.17
N GLY A 43 14.75 -3.26 -6.85
CA GLY A 43 15.90 -3.75 -6.11
C GLY A 43 15.65 -3.94 -4.62
N ARG A 44 16.67 -4.47 -3.95
CA ARG A 44 16.67 -4.68 -2.50
C ARG A 44 17.38 -3.53 -1.82
N LEU A 45 16.69 -2.89 -0.88
CA LEU A 45 17.29 -1.83 -0.06
C LEU A 45 18.25 -2.45 0.95
N LEU A 46 19.46 -1.88 1.02
CA LEU A 46 20.43 -2.19 2.05
C LEU A 46 20.71 -0.93 2.86
N LEU A 47 20.56 -1.03 4.18
CA LEU A 47 20.96 0.04 5.07
C LEU A 47 22.49 0.15 5.03
N PRO A 48 23.07 1.34 4.80
CA PRO A 48 24.51 1.54 4.88
C PRO A 48 25.03 1.23 6.29
N LYS A 49 26.32 0.94 6.41
CA LYS A 49 26.97 0.94 7.73
C LYS A 49 27.11 2.37 8.25
N PRO A 50 27.19 2.60 9.57
CA PRO A 50 27.36 3.94 10.13
C PRO A 50 28.50 4.75 9.47
N GLU A 51 29.64 4.11 9.22
CA GLU A 51 30.82 4.71 8.58
C GLU A 51 30.64 5.00 7.07
N GLU A 52 29.64 4.40 6.42
CA GLU A 52 29.37 4.59 4.99
C GLU A 52 28.37 5.73 4.73
N ARG A 53 27.64 6.20 5.77
CA ARG A 53 26.51 7.13 5.62
C ARG A 53 26.87 8.42 4.90
N ASP A 54 28.02 9.01 5.20
CA ASP A 54 28.47 10.27 4.59
C ASP A 54 28.79 10.12 3.10
N LYS A 55 29.20 8.92 2.68
CA LYS A 55 29.45 8.59 1.27
C LYS A 55 28.13 8.25 0.55
N VAL A 56 27.28 7.43 1.17
CA VAL A 56 26.05 6.92 0.55
C VAL A 56 25.00 8.02 0.42
N LYS A 57 24.82 8.86 1.44
CA LYS A 57 23.83 9.96 1.49
C LYS A 57 22.41 9.51 1.11
N GLY A 58 21.99 8.37 1.65
CA GLY A 58 20.74 7.70 1.31
C GLY A 58 20.80 6.23 1.74
N ALA A 59 20.42 5.33 0.84
CA ALA A 59 20.55 3.89 1.04
C ALA A 59 21.35 3.25 -0.10
N TRP A 60 21.81 2.02 0.11
CA TRP A 60 22.26 1.18 -0.99
C TRP A 60 21.06 0.48 -1.64
N LEU A 61 21.15 0.22 -2.94
CA LEU A 61 20.19 -0.59 -3.67
C LEU A 61 20.94 -1.70 -4.43
N GLU A 62 20.70 -2.96 -4.07
CA GLU A 62 21.06 -4.08 -4.93
C GLU A 62 20.05 -4.13 -6.07
N LEU A 63 20.51 -3.81 -7.28
CA LEU A 63 19.63 -3.61 -8.42
C LEU A 63 19.21 -4.96 -9.01
N HIS A 64 17.91 -5.22 -9.03
CA HIS A 64 17.34 -6.50 -9.48
C HIS A 64 16.78 -6.43 -10.90
N HIS A 65 16.41 -5.23 -11.35
CA HIS A 65 15.94 -4.97 -12.70
C HIS A 65 16.10 -3.49 -13.03
N ALA A 66 16.41 -3.20 -14.29
CA ALA A 66 16.58 -1.86 -14.83
C ALA A 66 16.02 -1.76 -16.25
N GLY A 67 15.95 -0.55 -16.81
CA GLY A 67 15.66 -0.37 -18.24
C GLY A 67 16.72 -1.03 -19.14
N ALA A 68 16.40 -1.26 -20.41
CA ALA A 68 17.29 -1.93 -21.36
C ALA A 68 18.68 -1.27 -21.47
N GLU A 69 18.73 0.06 -21.35
CA GLU A 69 19.96 0.87 -21.38
C GLU A 69 20.89 0.62 -20.19
N TYR A 70 20.34 0.18 -19.05
CA TYR A 70 21.07 0.04 -17.78
C TYR A 70 21.16 -1.40 -17.29
N GLN A 71 21.00 -2.38 -18.19
CA GLN A 71 21.03 -3.80 -17.84
C GLN A 71 22.37 -4.25 -17.25
N HIS A 72 23.48 -3.60 -17.61
CA HIS A 72 24.80 -3.87 -17.03
C HIS A 72 24.87 -3.57 -15.53
N LEU A 73 23.97 -2.73 -14.99
CA LEU A 73 23.89 -2.43 -13.57
C LEU A 73 23.12 -3.50 -12.77
N VAL A 74 22.35 -4.37 -13.42
CA VAL A 74 21.60 -5.43 -12.73
C VAL A 74 22.57 -6.40 -12.05
N GLY A 75 22.30 -6.71 -10.78
CA GLY A 75 23.18 -7.49 -9.91
C GLY A 75 24.19 -6.65 -9.14
N GLN A 76 24.36 -5.37 -9.46
CA GLN A 76 25.28 -4.48 -8.75
C GLN A 76 24.60 -3.80 -7.56
N VAL A 77 25.41 -3.34 -6.61
CA VAL A 77 24.96 -2.47 -5.50
C VAL A 77 25.28 -1.03 -5.85
N VAL A 78 24.25 -0.20 -6.00
CA VAL A 78 24.34 1.20 -6.42
C VAL A 78 23.89 2.14 -5.31
N TYR A 79 24.28 3.42 -5.37
CA TYR A 79 23.75 4.43 -4.47
C TYR A 79 22.30 4.76 -4.83
N LEU A 80 21.41 4.77 -3.83
CA LEU A 80 20.07 5.31 -3.97
C LEU A 80 19.96 6.60 -3.15
N ARG A 81 19.71 7.71 -3.85
CA ARG A 81 19.74 9.06 -3.28
C ARG A 81 18.49 9.85 -3.64
N TRP A 82 18.21 10.86 -2.84
CA TRP A 82 17.23 11.88 -3.20
C TRP A 82 17.80 12.85 -4.21
N HIS A 83 17.00 13.26 -5.20
CA HIS A 83 17.36 14.39 -6.05
C HIS A 83 17.64 15.63 -5.19
N ASN A 84 18.69 16.37 -5.54
CA ASN A 84 19.06 17.62 -4.87
C ASN A 84 18.20 18.81 -5.37
N LEU A 85 16.90 18.66 -5.28
CA LEU A 85 15.91 19.71 -5.57
C LEU A 85 15.42 20.30 -4.26
N ALA A 86 15.25 21.62 -4.18
CA ALA A 86 14.89 22.31 -2.95
C ALA A 86 13.61 21.75 -2.29
N GLU A 87 12.59 21.42 -3.08
CA GLU A 87 11.33 20.83 -2.59
C GLU A 87 11.54 19.42 -2.03
N VAL A 88 12.32 18.58 -2.72
CA VAL A 88 12.63 17.21 -2.27
C VAL A 88 13.43 17.24 -0.97
N MET A 89 14.51 18.04 -0.95
CA MET A 89 15.39 18.14 0.21
C MET A 89 14.69 18.77 1.42
N SER A 90 13.81 19.75 1.20
CA SER A 90 13.00 20.33 2.28
C SER A 90 12.15 19.25 2.98
N ARG A 91 11.50 18.37 2.21
CA ARG A 91 10.72 17.26 2.77
C ARG A 91 11.61 16.26 3.50
N VAL A 92 12.70 15.82 2.87
CA VAL A 92 13.63 14.83 3.45
C VAL A 92 14.14 15.29 4.81
N TRP A 93 14.64 16.53 4.90
CA TRP A 93 15.18 17.06 6.14
C TRP A 93 14.11 17.45 7.17
N SER A 94 12.90 17.84 6.73
CA SER A 94 11.79 18.06 7.67
C SER A 94 11.38 16.77 8.40
N ALA A 95 11.53 15.62 7.73
CA ALA A 95 11.15 14.31 8.25
C ALA A 95 12.24 13.70 9.13
N ALA A 96 13.51 13.98 8.83
CA ALA A 96 14.64 13.34 9.48
C ALA A 96 14.61 13.52 11.02
N ARG A 97 14.85 12.43 11.74
CA ARG A 97 14.90 12.42 13.22
C ARG A 97 16.04 11.56 13.72
N ASP A 98 16.51 11.87 14.92
CA ASP A 98 17.35 10.96 15.66
C ASP A 98 16.51 9.79 16.17
N VAL A 99 17.11 8.61 16.23
CA VAL A 99 16.44 7.38 16.66
C VAL A 99 17.13 6.84 17.91
N TYR A 100 16.34 6.63 18.94
CA TYR A 100 16.72 6.05 20.22
C TYR A 100 15.60 5.13 20.67
N LEU A 101 15.86 3.81 20.75
CA LEU A 101 14.83 2.87 21.18
C LEU A 101 14.45 3.15 22.64
N SER A 102 13.18 3.49 22.85
CA SER A 102 12.63 3.68 24.19
C SER A 102 12.56 2.35 24.95
N GLU A 103 12.36 2.42 26.27
CA GLU A 103 12.18 1.22 27.08
C GLU A 103 10.91 0.45 26.68
N GLU A 104 9.85 1.16 26.29
CA GLU A 104 8.63 0.57 25.74
C GLU A 104 8.90 -0.18 24.43
N ALA A 105 9.76 0.36 23.55
CA ALA A 105 10.18 -0.32 22.31
C ALA A 105 10.98 -1.58 22.59
N LYS A 106 11.85 -1.56 23.59
CA LYS A 106 12.60 -2.76 24.00
C LYS A 106 11.69 -3.82 24.62
N GLN A 107 10.70 -3.40 25.40
CA GLN A 107 9.69 -4.31 25.96
C GLN A 107 8.83 -4.93 24.85
N SER A 108 8.33 -4.12 23.93
CA SER A 108 7.51 -4.60 22.81
C SER A 108 8.28 -5.52 21.85
N LEU A 109 9.56 -5.25 21.63
CA LEU A 109 10.47 -6.16 20.93
C LEU A 109 10.55 -7.53 21.62
N ALA A 110 10.64 -7.56 22.96
CA ALA A 110 10.66 -8.82 23.73
C ALA A 110 9.33 -9.58 23.66
N GLU A 111 8.22 -8.90 23.35
CA GLU A 111 6.90 -9.47 23.12
C GLU A 111 6.70 -10.00 21.69
N GLY A 112 7.71 -9.86 20.82
CA GLY A 112 7.70 -10.39 19.46
C GLY A 112 7.20 -9.40 18.40
N LEU A 113 7.20 -8.09 18.69
CA LEU A 113 6.98 -7.06 17.67
C LEU A 113 8.29 -6.70 16.97
N VAL A 114 8.20 -6.32 15.69
CA VAL A 114 9.36 -5.91 14.90
C VAL A 114 9.60 -4.41 15.04
N HIS A 115 10.87 -4.06 15.32
CA HIS A 115 11.34 -2.68 15.51
C HIS A 115 12.59 -2.40 14.66
N PRO A 116 12.89 -1.13 14.33
CA PRO A 116 14.04 -0.73 13.53
C PRO A 116 15.34 -0.74 14.37
N THR A 117 15.68 -1.89 14.96
CA THR A 117 16.81 -2.02 15.91
C THR A 117 18.15 -1.65 15.32
N ARG A 118 18.30 -1.73 14.01
CA ARG A 118 19.51 -1.35 13.26
C ARG A 118 19.73 0.15 13.17
N LEU A 119 18.70 0.95 13.46
CA LEU A 119 18.73 2.40 13.47
C LEU A 119 18.90 2.95 14.90
N ASP A 120 19.01 2.10 15.92
CA ASP A 120 19.17 2.57 17.29
C ASP A 120 20.44 3.42 17.42
N HIS A 121 20.31 4.56 18.09
CA HIS A 121 21.31 5.61 18.24
C HIS A 121 21.76 6.33 16.96
N TRP A 122 21.08 6.14 15.83
CA TRP A 122 21.38 6.90 14.62
C TRP A 122 20.82 8.31 14.69
N ARG A 123 21.60 9.29 14.22
CA ARG A 123 21.15 10.67 14.08
C ARG A 123 20.62 10.98 12.69
N LEU A 124 19.63 11.88 12.63
CA LEU A 124 19.04 12.42 11.41
C LEU A 124 18.72 11.33 10.37
N VAL A 125 18.09 10.25 10.84
CA VAL A 125 17.63 9.15 10.00
C VAL A 125 16.63 9.68 8.98
N THR A 126 16.96 9.55 7.71
CA THR A 126 16.10 9.95 6.59
C THR A 126 15.07 8.88 6.24
N SER A 127 14.11 9.19 5.37
CA SER A 127 13.09 8.23 4.94
C SER A 127 13.67 7.00 4.23
N LEU A 128 14.69 7.15 3.37
CA LEU A 128 15.35 6.01 2.72
C LEU A 128 16.05 5.10 3.74
N GLU A 129 16.79 5.67 4.69
CA GLU A 129 17.45 4.91 5.76
C GLU A 129 16.41 4.21 6.63
N SER A 130 15.31 4.90 6.98
CA SER A 130 14.23 4.29 7.75
C SER A 130 13.55 3.13 7.03
N LEU A 131 13.43 3.18 5.69
CA LEU A 131 12.88 2.08 4.90
C LEU A 131 13.81 0.88 4.91
N ALA A 132 15.10 1.12 4.65
CA ALA A 132 16.13 0.08 4.57
C ALA A 132 16.43 -0.56 5.94
N GLY A 133 16.28 0.20 7.02
CA GLY A 133 16.52 -0.21 8.40
C GLY A 133 15.27 -0.62 9.18
N ALA A 134 14.10 -0.66 8.54
CA ALA A 134 12.82 -0.94 9.21
C ALA A 134 12.72 -2.35 9.82
N ARG A 135 13.54 -3.28 9.33
CA ARG A 135 13.57 -4.69 9.76
C ARG A 135 14.96 -5.12 10.20
N PRO A 136 15.06 -6.21 10.99
CA PRO A 136 16.34 -6.80 11.40
C PRO A 136 17.28 -7.21 10.25
N HIS A 137 16.76 -7.38 9.03
CA HIS A 137 17.54 -7.77 7.87
C HIS A 137 17.29 -6.88 6.64
N ASN A 138 18.26 -6.87 5.71
CA ASN A 138 18.14 -6.19 4.42
C ASN A 138 17.28 -7.03 3.46
N ASP A 139 15.95 -6.97 3.59
CA ASP A 139 15.02 -7.76 2.79
C ASP A 139 13.83 -6.96 2.22
N VAL A 140 13.89 -5.64 2.29
CA VAL A 140 12.86 -4.77 1.73
C VAL A 140 13.12 -4.62 0.23
N ILE A 141 12.25 -5.25 -0.57
CA ILE A 141 12.26 -5.14 -2.04
C ILE A 141 11.35 -4.01 -2.46
N VAL A 142 11.85 -3.15 -3.34
CA VAL A 142 11.14 -1.97 -3.79
C VAL A 142 11.18 -1.82 -5.31
N MET A 143 10.17 -1.17 -5.85
CA MET A 143 10.25 -0.49 -7.14
C MET A 143 10.41 1.02 -6.95
N LEU A 144 11.13 1.65 -7.87
CA LEU A 144 11.31 3.11 -7.87
C LEU A 144 10.29 3.75 -8.81
N ARG A 145 9.65 4.83 -8.35
CA ARG A 145 8.77 5.63 -9.19
C ARG A 145 9.61 6.46 -10.16
N GLU A 146 9.19 6.47 -11.42
CA GLU A 146 9.78 7.33 -12.43
C GLU A 146 9.40 8.81 -12.21
N PRO A 147 10.27 9.75 -12.63
CA PRO A 147 11.58 9.52 -13.26
C PRO A 147 12.67 9.09 -12.27
N VAL A 148 13.62 8.29 -12.77
CA VAL A 148 14.86 7.92 -12.07
C VAL A 148 16.03 8.46 -12.89
N GLU A 149 16.84 9.35 -12.31
CA GLU A 149 18.08 9.83 -12.94
C GLU A 149 19.24 8.90 -12.58
N VAL A 150 20.00 8.49 -13.59
CA VAL A 150 21.18 7.63 -13.43
C VAL A 150 22.42 8.46 -13.67
N VAL A 151 23.36 8.41 -12.73
CA VAL A 151 24.69 9.01 -12.85
C VAL A 151 25.73 7.92 -12.62
N GLU A 152 26.41 7.52 -13.68
CA GLU A 152 27.54 6.59 -13.60
C GLU A 152 28.82 7.37 -13.27
N SER A 153 29.63 6.84 -12.34
CA SER A 153 30.88 7.50 -11.98
C SER A 153 31.96 7.25 -13.04
N PRO A 154 32.78 8.26 -13.38
CA PRO A 154 33.95 8.07 -14.24
C PRO A 154 35.10 7.33 -13.54
N GLU A 155 35.07 7.21 -12.20
CA GLU A 155 36.10 6.50 -11.43
C GLU A 155 35.86 4.98 -11.45
N GLN A 156 36.92 4.21 -11.72
CA GLN A 156 36.83 2.78 -12.06
C GLN A 156 36.27 1.85 -10.96
N ASP A 157 35.96 2.33 -9.76
CA ASP A 157 35.46 1.52 -8.64
C ASP A 157 34.34 2.23 -7.85
N GLU A 158 33.80 3.34 -8.35
CA GLU A 158 32.68 4.03 -7.68
C GLU A 158 31.32 3.54 -8.20
N PRO A 159 30.41 3.09 -7.32
CA PRO A 159 29.08 2.67 -7.73
C PRO A 159 28.28 3.78 -8.42
N ALA A 160 27.46 3.41 -9.40
CA ALA A 160 26.50 4.31 -10.01
C ALA A 160 25.52 4.89 -8.96
N SER A 161 24.96 6.05 -9.24
CA SER A 161 23.95 6.71 -8.41
C SER A 161 22.61 6.77 -9.11
N LEU A 162 21.56 6.32 -8.42
CA LEU A 162 20.16 6.50 -8.80
C LEU A 162 19.54 7.61 -7.95
N TYR A 163 18.98 8.62 -8.60
CA TYR A 163 18.29 9.72 -7.93
C TYR A 163 16.79 9.61 -8.12
N ILE A 164 16.06 9.78 -7.02
CA ILE A 164 14.58 9.71 -6.98
C ILE A 164 13.98 10.94 -6.29
N SER A 165 12.75 11.27 -6.65
CA SER A 165 11.98 12.38 -6.03
C SER A 165 10.83 11.91 -5.16
N ARG A 166 10.52 10.61 -5.14
CA ARG A 166 9.40 10.02 -4.39
C ARG A 166 9.87 8.79 -3.65
N GLU A 167 9.19 8.46 -2.57
CA GLU A 167 9.52 7.28 -1.80
C GLU A 167 9.35 5.98 -2.62
N PRO A 168 10.29 5.02 -2.50
CA PRO A 168 10.15 3.71 -3.15
C PRO A 168 8.91 2.95 -2.67
N ILE A 169 8.35 2.12 -3.55
CA ILE A 169 7.16 1.32 -3.27
C ILE A 169 7.60 -0.10 -2.98
N GLN A 170 7.19 -0.65 -1.83
CA GLN A 170 7.48 -2.03 -1.47
C GLN A 170 6.67 -3.00 -2.35
N ILE A 171 7.35 -4.03 -2.86
CA ILE A 171 6.78 -5.04 -3.77
C ILE A 171 7.15 -6.45 -3.31
N THR A 172 6.40 -7.43 -3.81
CA THR A 172 6.76 -8.85 -3.76
C THR A 172 6.91 -9.38 -5.18
N GLY A 173 7.99 -10.14 -5.41
CA GLY A 173 8.37 -10.65 -6.73
C GLY A 173 9.14 -9.64 -7.58
N ARG A 174 9.70 -10.13 -8.70
CA ARG A 174 10.38 -9.32 -9.73
C ARG A 174 9.57 -9.30 -11.03
N TYR A 175 8.93 -10.42 -11.34
CA TYR A 175 8.17 -10.62 -12.56
C TYR A 175 6.75 -11.07 -12.23
N TYR A 176 5.83 -10.85 -13.15
CA TYR A 176 4.48 -11.40 -13.08
C TYR A 176 4.06 -12.06 -14.40
N ALA A 177 3.13 -13.00 -14.30
CA ALA A 177 2.45 -13.65 -15.40
C ALA A 177 0.94 -13.72 -15.14
N LEU A 178 0.17 -13.96 -16.19
CA LEU A 178 -1.27 -14.24 -16.11
C LEU A 178 -1.50 -15.69 -16.50
N VAL A 179 -1.98 -16.48 -15.55
CA VAL A 179 -2.07 -17.94 -15.69
C VAL A 179 -3.43 -18.48 -15.26
N LYS A 180 -3.73 -19.70 -15.70
CA LYS A 180 -4.78 -20.53 -15.11
C LYS A 180 -4.14 -21.79 -14.54
N PHE A 181 -4.47 -22.13 -13.30
CA PHE A 181 -4.02 -23.36 -12.65
C PHE A 181 -4.78 -24.56 -13.23
N ILE A 182 -4.05 -25.61 -13.62
CA ILE A 182 -4.64 -26.81 -14.22
C ILE A 182 -4.81 -27.89 -13.15
N ALA A 183 -3.71 -28.26 -12.50
CA ALA A 183 -3.65 -29.30 -11.47
C ALA A 183 -2.30 -29.25 -10.75
N PRO A 184 -2.22 -29.75 -9.51
CA PRO A 184 -0.94 -30.00 -8.87
C PRO A 184 -0.18 -31.13 -9.60
N VAL A 185 1.15 -31.01 -9.69
CA VAL A 185 2.02 -32.04 -10.30
C VAL A 185 1.97 -33.34 -9.51
N GLN A 186 1.86 -33.24 -8.19
CA GLN A 186 1.66 -34.34 -7.26
C GLN A 186 0.52 -33.99 -6.32
N SER A 187 -0.36 -34.94 -6.02
CA SER A 187 -1.48 -34.71 -5.09
C SER A 187 -0.98 -34.20 -3.74
N GLY A 188 -1.47 -33.03 -3.31
CA GLY A 188 -1.03 -32.39 -2.06
C GLY A 188 0.36 -31.73 -2.12
N GLY A 189 0.99 -31.68 -3.30
CA GLY A 189 2.23 -30.95 -3.51
C GLY A 189 2.02 -29.45 -3.77
N ASP A 190 3.12 -28.71 -3.75
CA ASP A 190 3.16 -27.26 -3.97
C ASP A 190 3.60 -26.87 -5.40
N LEU A 191 3.88 -27.85 -6.27
CA LEU A 191 4.14 -27.63 -7.69
C LEU A 191 2.84 -27.77 -8.50
N PHE A 192 2.56 -26.81 -9.37
CA PHE A 192 1.34 -26.77 -10.17
C PHE A 192 1.67 -26.65 -11.66
N ARG A 193 0.95 -27.41 -12.47
CA ARG A 193 0.86 -27.14 -13.90
C ARG A 193 -0.07 -25.95 -14.13
N VAL A 194 0.39 -24.98 -14.88
CA VAL A 194 -0.37 -23.81 -15.28
C VAL A 194 -0.35 -23.67 -16.80
N VAL A 195 -1.38 -23.04 -17.34
CA VAL A 195 -1.38 -22.57 -18.74
C VAL A 195 -1.32 -21.05 -18.73
N HIS A 196 -0.42 -20.49 -19.54
CA HIS A 196 -0.26 -19.05 -19.70
C HIS A 196 -1.38 -18.46 -20.57
N PHE A 197 -1.73 -17.20 -20.28
CA PHE A 197 -2.62 -16.44 -21.14
C PHE A 197 -1.96 -16.14 -22.49
N ASN A 198 -2.61 -16.55 -23.57
CA ASN A 198 -2.13 -16.32 -24.92
C ASN A 198 -2.65 -14.97 -25.43
N ARG A 199 -1.72 -14.06 -25.69
CA ARG A 199 -2.04 -12.68 -26.11
C ARG A 199 -2.74 -12.62 -27.47
N ALA A 200 -2.43 -13.56 -28.37
CA ALA A 200 -2.98 -13.59 -29.72
C ALA A 200 -4.42 -14.13 -29.73
N SER A 201 -4.68 -15.24 -29.03
CA SER A 201 -6.01 -15.86 -28.97
C SER A 201 -6.93 -15.23 -27.91
N ARG A 202 -6.35 -14.49 -26.95
CA ARG A 202 -7.04 -13.90 -25.79
C ARG A 202 -7.63 -14.95 -24.83
N ARG A 203 -7.06 -16.15 -24.79
CA ARG A 203 -7.51 -17.29 -23.98
C ARG A 203 -6.36 -17.97 -23.24
N PHE A 204 -6.69 -18.84 -22.29
CA PHE A 204 -5.74 -19.73 -21.62
C PHE A 204 -5.44 -20.97 -22.49
N ASP A 205 -4.85 -20.73 -23.66
CA ASP A 205 -4.37 -21.76 -24.61
C ASP A 205 -2.89 -21.53 -25.00
N GLY A 206 -2.14 -20.82 -24.15
CA GLY A 206 -0.71 -20.59 -24.32
C GLY A 206 0.14 -21.78 -23.87
N PRO A 207 1.46 -21.59 -23.77
CA PRO A 207 2.36 -22.62 -23.25
C PRO A 207 1.99 -23.03 -21.82
N GLU A 208 2.14 -24.31 -21.53
CA GLU A 208 2.07 -24.83 -20.16
C GLU A 208 3.43 -24.74 -19.48
N GLU A 209 3.42 -24.48 -18.18
CA GLU A 209 4.62 -24.43 -17.34
C GLU A 209 4.32 -25.06 -15.97
N THR A 210 5.35 -25.58 -15.32
CA THR A 210 5.28 -25.94 -13.89
C THR A 210 5.75 -24.75 -13.06
N VAL A 211 4.88 -24.24 -12.19
CA VAL A 211 5.20 -23.19 -11.22
C VAL A 211 5.20 -23.76 -9.80
N HIS A 212 5.96 -23.14 -8.92
CA HIS A 212 6.00 -23.46 -7.50
C HIS A 212 5.12 -22.48 -6.72
N LEU A 213 4.14 -23.00 -6.00
CA LEU A 213 3.21 -22.26 -5.16
C LEU A 213 3.37 -22.75 -3.71
N PRO A 214 4.47 -22.37 -3.02
CA PRO A 214 4.89 -22.97 -1.75
C PRO A 214 3.80 -22.84 -0.67
N GLU A 215 3.71 -23.81 0.23
CA GLU A 215 2.87 -23.68 1.42
C GLU A 215 3.44 -22.60 2.35
N THR A 216 2.58 -21.76 2.91
CA THR A 216 3.01 -20.65 3.78
C THR A 216 3.42 -21.17 5.15
N ILE A 217 4.29 -20.44 5.84
CA ILE A 217 4.64 -20.75 7.23
C ILE A 217 3.52 -20.29 8.14
N ILE A 218 3.12 -21.19 9.04
CA ILE A 218 2.11 -20.93 10.06
C ILE A 218 2.58 -19.83 11.03
N ASP A 219 1.69 -18.92 11.39
CA ASP A 219 2.01 -17.81 12.30
C ASP A 219 1.95 -18.23 13.79
N THR A 220 2.29 -17.31 14.70
CA THR A 220 2.25 -17.55 16.15
C THR A 220 0.86 -17.85 16.69
N GLU A 221 -0.19 -17.57 15.93
CA GLU A 221 -1.59 -17.81 16.26
C GLU A 221 -2.14 -19.09 15.59
N ALA A 222 -1.24 -19.92 15.06
CA ALA A 222 -1.53 -21.16 14.37
C ALA A 222 -2.44 -20.96 13.14
N LEU A 223 -2.17 -19.93 12.33
CA LEU A 223 -2.89 -19.62 11.10
C LEU A 223 -1.97 -19.66 9.87
N TYR A 224 -2.50 -20.21 8.78
CA TYR A 224 -1.93 -20.03 7.44
C TYR A 224 -2.47 -18.74 6.82
N ARG A 225 -1.57 -17.87 6.37
CA ARG A 225 -1.93 -16.58 5.72
C ARG A 225 -2.50 -16.80 4.32
N SER A 226 -2.08 -17.88 3.65
CA SER A 226 -2.62 -18.38 2.38
C SER A 226 -2.33 -19.87 2.29
N THR A 227 -3.20 -20.61 1.61
CA THR A 227 -2.96 -22.00 1.20
C THR A 227 -3.02 -22.10 -0.32
N SER A 228 -2.36 -23.09 -0.90
CA SER A 228 -2.49 -23.44 -2.33
C SER A 228 -3.57 -24.50 -2.57
N HIS A 229 -4.25 -24.95 -1.51
CA HIS A 229 -5.17 -26.08 -1.57
C HIS A 229 -6.40 -25.73 -2.42
N GLY A 230 -6.56 -26.48 -3.51
CA GLY A 230 -7.69 -26.40 -4.40
C GLY A 230 -7.79 -25.10 -5.21
N ILE A 231 -6.67 -24.38 -5.39
CA ILE A 231 -6.64 -23.15 -6.19
C ILE A 231 -7.06 -23.39 -7.64
N GLU A 232 -6.83 -24.59 -8.18
CA GLU A 232 -7.27 -24.99 -9.51
C GLU A 232 -8.79 -25.19 -9.62
N GLN A 233 -9.47 -25.44 -8.50
CA GLN A 233 -10.95 -25.51 -8.40
C GLN A 233 -11.59 -24.19 -7.93
N ASP A 234 -10.80 -23.18 -7.57
CA ASP A 234 -11.33 -21.86 -7.19
C ASP A 234 -12.18 -21.29 -8.35
N PRO A 235 -13.40 -20.79 -8.10
CA PRO A 235 -14.26 -20.23 -9.15
C PRO A 235 -13.60 -19.13 -9.98
N LEU A 236 -12.66 -18.38 -9.39
CA LEU A 236 -11.96 -17.28 -10.06
C LEU A 236 -10.87 -17.77 -11.03
N ASN A 237 -10.46 -19.04 -10.92
CA ASN A 237 -9.48 -19.67 -11.80
C ASN A 237 -9.94 -19.71 -13.28
N GLU A 238 -11.24 -19.62 -13.56
CA GLU A 238 -11.75 -19.49 -14.92
C GLU A 238 -11.25 -18.21 -15.61
N THR A 239 -11.24 -17.09 -14.88
CA THR A 239 -10.74 -15.79 -15.37
C THR A 239 -9.22 -15.65 -15.28
N GLY A 240 -8.61 -16.53 -14.48
CA GLY A 240 -7.18 -16.64 -14.23
C GLY A 240 -6.64 -15.73 -13.14
N TRP A 241 -5.36 -15.92 -12.86
CA TRP A 241 -4.64 -15.33 -11.75
C TRP A 241 -3.40 -14.60 -12.25
N TYR A 242 -3.20 -13.38 -11.76
CA TYR A 242 -1.90 -12.76 -11.80
C TYR A 242 -1.03 -13.42 -10.72
N ILE A 243 0.07 -14.04 -11.14
CA ILE A 243 1.11 -14.56 -10.24
C ILE A 243 2.31 -13.62 -10.31
N ALA A 244 2.84 -13.21 -9.15
CA ALA A 244 4.06 -12.41 -9.07
C ALA A 244 5.12 -13.12 -8.23
N GLY A 245 6.37 -13.04 -8.66
CA GLY A 245 7.45 -13.84 -8.09
C GLY A 245 8.74 -13.79 -8.90
N ALA A 246 9.56 -14.83 -8.74
CA ALA A 246 10.81 -15.00 -9.46
C ALA A 246 11.23 -16.48 -9.52
N LYS A 247 12.19 -16.81 -10.37
CA LYS A 247 12.77 -18.15 -10.41
C LYS A 247 13.67 -18.42 -9.21
N ASN A 248 13.54 -19.61 -8.63
CA ASN A 248 14.43 -20.13 -7.60
C ASN A 248 15.73 -20.69 -8.20
N PRO A 249 16.69 -21.19 -7.40
CA PRO A 249 17.94 -21.73 -7.92
C PRO A 249 17.77 -22.93 -8.86
N ALA A 250 16.67 -23.67 -8.78
CA ALA A 250 16.35 -24.77 -9.68
C ALA A 250 15.74 -24.30 -11.03
N GLY A 251 15.53 -22.99 -11.21
CA GLY A 251 14.94 -22.42 -12.43
C GLY A 251 13.41 -22.47 -12.47
N THR A 252 12.75 -22.92 -11.40
CA THR A 252 11.28 -22.97 -11.29
C THR A 252 10.76 -21.61 -10.83
N PHE A 253 9.74 -21.08 -11.51
CA PHE A 253 9.09 -19.85 -11.09
C PHE A 253 8.30 -20.06 -9.80
N VAL A 254 8.64 -19.32 -8.74
CA VAL A 254 7.95 -19.35 -7.46
C VAL A 254 6.96 -18.21 -7.40
N ALA A 255 5.67 -18.52 -7.30
CA ALA A 255 4.61 -17.54 -7.13
C ALA A 255 4.50 -17.12 -5.65
N GLN A 256 5.00 -15.92 -5.36
CA GLN A 256 5.04 -15.33 -4.02
C GLN A 256 3.79 -14.50 -3.73
N ALA A 257 3.15 -13.95 -4.76
CA ALA A 257 1.92 -13.16 -4.64
C ALA A 257 0.90 -13.55 -5.72
N LEU A 258 -0.39 -13.38 -5.38
CA LEU A 258 -1.54 -13.72 -6.23
C LEU A 258 -2.57 -12.59 -6.27
N ALA A 259 -3.22 -12.40 -7.41
CA ALA A 259 -4.47 -11.65 -7.51
C ALA A 259 -5.40 -12.27 -8.55
N PRO A 260 -6.71 -12.42 -8.26
CA PRO A 260 -7.69 -12.80 -9.27
C PRO A 260 -7.73 -11.72 -10.36
N ARG A 261 -7.65 -12.10 -11.62
CA ARG A 261 -7.72 -11.15 -12.74
C ARG A 261 -9.01 -10.35 -12.70
N ALA A 262 -10.14 -11.01 -12.43
CA ALA A 262 -11.45 -10.39 -12.35
C ALA A 262 -11.56 -9.29 -11.28
N LEU A 263 -10.78 -9.35 -10.20
CA LEU A 263 -10.80 -8.33 -9.15
C LEU A 263 -10.20 -6.99 -9.62
N LEU A 264 -9.20 -7.04 -10.50
CA LEU A 264 -8.48 -5.83 -10.94
C LEU A 264 -9.02 -5.27 -12.26
N ASN A 265 -9.78 -6.05 -13.03
CA ASN A 265 -10.32 -5.62 -14.32
C ASN A 265 -11.30 -4.44 -14.18
N LEU A 266 -11.30 -3.55 -15.18
CA LEU A 266 -12.32 -2.50 -15.33
C LEU A 266 -13.64 -3.06 -15.89
N GLN A 267 -14.17 -4.11 -15.26
CA GLN A 267 -15.46 -4.73 -15.60
C GLN A 267 -16.20 -5.01 -14.28
N PRO A 268 -17.11 -4.12 -13.84
CA PRO A 268 -17.78 -4.29 -12.59
C PRO A 268 -18.86 -5.37 -12.71
N ASP A 269 -19.08 -6.16 -11.65
CA ASP A 269 -20.18 -7.11 -11.59
C ASP A 269 -21.54 -6.41 -11.58
N GLN A 270 -21.57 -5.18 -11.04
CA GLN A 270 -22.77 -4.37 -10.91
C GLN A 270 -22.46 -2.87 -11.07
N ILE A 271 -23.37 -2.15 -11.72
CA ILE A 271 -23.39 -0.69 -11.73
C ILE A 271 -24.60 -0.21 -10.92
N ILE A 272 -24.40 0.73 -10.00
CA ILE A 272 -25.45 1.34 -9.19
C ILE A 272 -25.48 2.83 -9.49
N THR A 273 -26.60 3.29 -10.03
CA THR A 273 -26.82 4.69 -10.39
C THR A 273 -27.66 5.42 -9.33
N GLY A 274 -27.42 6.71 -9.21
CA GLY A 274 -28.16 7.60 -8.33
C GLY A 274 -27.58 7.70 -6.91
N ARG A 275 -27.40 8.95 -6.46
CA ARG A 275 -26.75 9.30 -5.18
C ARG A 275 -27.31 8.53 -3.97
N LYS A 276 -28.63 8.39 -3.84
CA LYS A 276 -29.25 7.70 -2.70
C LYS A 276 -28.91 6.21 -2.68
N ALA A 277 -28.92 5.56 -3.84
CA ALA A 277 -28.61 4.14 -3.97
C ALA A 277 -27.13 3.89 -3.71
N ALA A 278 -26.24 4.69 -4.31
CA ALA A 278 -24.80 4.63 -4.09
C ALA A 278 -24.43 4.79 -2.60
N VAL A 279 -24.99 5.80 -1.92
CA VAL A 279 -24.73 6.01 -0.48
C VAL A 279 -25.30 4.87 0.37
N ASN A 280 -26.48 4.33 0.01
CA ASN A 280 -27.05 3.19 0.72
C ASN A 280 -26.22 1.92 0.55
N PHE A 281 -25.63 1.70 -0.63
CA PHE A 281 -24.72 0.59 -0.88
C PHE A 281 -23.51 0.67 0.06
N ILE A 282 -22.81 1.80 0.11
CA ILE A 282 -21.63 1.96 0.98
C ILE A 282 -21.98 1.75 2.45
N LYS A 283 -23.10 2.31 2.92
CA LYS A 283 -23.50 2.24 4.32
C LYS A 283 -23.98 0.87 4.80
N LYS A 284 -24.50 0.02 3.90
CA LYS A 284 -25.25 -1.18 4.30
C LYS A 284 -24.90 -2.44 3.53
N GLN A 285 -24.41 -2.32 2.31
CA GLN A 285 -24.27 -3.45 1.38
C GLN A 285 -22.81 -3.80 1.11
N ALA A 286 -21.89 -2.83 1.21
CA ALA A 286 -20.46 -3.06 0.94
C ALA A 286 -19.88 -4.22 1.75
N TRP A 287 -20.30 -4.40 3.01
CA TRP A 287 -19.89 -5.49 3.90
C TRP A 287 -20.95 -6.58 4.13
N HIS A 288 -22.08 -6.51 3.41
CA HIS A 288 -23.17 -7.48 3.56
C HIS A 288 -22.71 -8.89 3.15
N GLU A 289 -23.27 -9.92 3.79
CA GLU A 289 -22.98 -11.33 3.49
C GLU A 289 -21.48 -11.70 3.49
N THR A 290 -20.68 -11.10 4.37
CA THR A 290 -19.21 -11.37 4.39
C THR A 290 -18.91 -12.85 4.57
N THR A 291 -19.58 -13.49 5.54
CA THR A 291 -19.44 -14.91 5.84
C THR A 291 -19.85 -15.79 4.66
N GLU A 292 -21.00 -15.51 4.05
CA GLU A 292 -21.62 -16.30 2.99
C GLU A 292 -20.87 -16.20 1.66
N ARG A 293 -20.12 -15.10 1.46
CA ARG A 293 -19.34 -14.83 0.25
C ARG A 293 -17.86 -15.23 0.35
N LYS A 294 -17.50 -16.10 1.30
CA LYS A 294 -16.13 -16.64 1.40
C LYS A 294 -15.68 -17.26 0.07
N GLY A 295 -14.43 -16.99 -0.31
CA GLY A 295 -13.85 -17.43 -1.58
C GLY A 295 -14.35 -16.64 -2.80
N GLN A 296 -15.14 -15.58 -2.61
CA GLN A 296 -15.70 -14.79 -3.70
C GLN A 296 -15.17 -13.35 -3.68
N ILE A 297 -15.19 -12.73 -4.87
CA ILE A 297 -15.00 -11.31 -5.06
C ILE A 297 -16.32 -10.64 -5.42
N ASN A 298 -16.38 -9.33 -5.24
CA ASN A 298 -17.45 -8.51 -5.79
C ASN A 298 -16.93 -7.13 -6.18
N THR A 299 -17.25 -6.69 -7.39
CA THR A 299 -16.86 -5.39 -7.91
C THR A 299 -18.10 -4.58 -8.28
N VAL A 300 -18.19 -3.34 -7.79
CA VAL A 300 -19.38 -2.49 -7.99
C VAL A 300 -18.98 -1.08 -8.37
N LEU A 301 -19.46 -0.58 -9.51
CA LEU A 301 -19.30 0.81 -9.90
C LEU A 301 -20.50 1.62 -9.41
N LEU A 302 -20.23 2.63 -8.59
CA LEU A 302 -21.20 3.58 -8.08
C LEU A 302 -21.07 4.91 -8.84
N THR A 303 -22.17 5.41 -9.36
CA THR A 303 -22.26 6.74 -9.96
C THR A 303 -23.46 7.49 -9.40
N THR A 304 -23.33 8.81 -9.30
CA THR A 304 -24.44 9.67 -8.87
C THR A 304 -25.36 10.07 -10.01
N GLU A 305 -24.92 9.88 -11.25
CA GLU A 305 -25.64 10.18 -12.49
C GLU A 305 -26.25 8.92 -13.13
N GLY A 306 -27.19 9.10 -14.05
CA GLY A 306 -28.12 8.05 -14.51
C GLY A 306 -27.70 7.21 -15.72
N ASP A 307 -26.50 7.40 -16.28
CA ASP A 307 -26.03 6.63 -17.44
C ASP A 307 -24.89 5.68 -17.04
N GLU A 308 -25.22 4.38 -17.00
CA GLU A 308 -24.28 3.31 -16.66
C GLU A 308 -23.10 3.22 -17.63
N LYS A 309 -23.38 3.41 -18.94
CA LYS A 309 -22.35 3.32 -19.96
C LYS A 309 -21.41 4.50 -19.88
N ALA A 310 -21.94 5.72 -19.72
CA ALA A 310 -21.12 6.90 -19.51
C ALA A 310 -20.26 6.79 -18.24
N ALA A 311 -20.80 6.22 -17.16
CA ALA A 311 -20.05 6.00 -15.92
C ALA A 311 -18.88 5.04 -16.15
N LEU A 312 -19.07 3.95 -16.88
CA LEU A 312 -17.99 3.01 -17.21
C LEU A 312 -16.96 3.64 -18.16
N ASP A 313 -17.41 4.25 -19.26
CA ASP A 313 -16.57 4.90 -20.29
C ASP A 313 -15.81 6.13 -19.75
N SER A 314 -16.19 6.61 -18.56
CA SER A 314 -15.47 7.66 -17.86
C SER A 314 -14.12 7.18 -17.31
N TRP A 315 -13.91 5.89 -17.07
CA TRP A 315 -12.64 5.33 -16.59
C TRP A 315 -11.75 4.92 -17.76
N ARG A 316 -10.62 5.60 -17.91
CA ARG A 316 -9.71 5.52 -19.06
C ARG A 316 -8.29 5.31 -18.59
N GLU A 317 -7.47 4.80 -19.49
CA GLU A 317 -6.04 4.65 -19.26
C GLU A 317 -5.39 5.96 -18.78
N GLY A 318 -4.60 5.89 -17.71
CA GLY A 318 -3.96 7.04 -17.08
C GLY A 318 -4.79 7.72 -15.99
N ASP A 319 -6.09 7.42 -15.86
CA ASP A 319 -6.91 7.96 -14.78
C ASP A 319 -6.39 7.54 -13.41
N GLN A 320 -6.50 8.47 -12.46
CA GLN A 320 -6.16 8.24 -11.07
C GLN A 320 -7.39 8.33 -10.17
N ALA A 321 -7.37 7.54 -9.09
CA ALA A 321 -8.37 7.57 -8.05
C ALA A 321 -7.71 7.53 -6.66
N LEU A 322 -8.37 8.18 -5.70
CA LEU A 322 -8.07 8.00 -4.28
C LEU A 322 -8.54 6.61 -3.88
N LEU A 323 -7.62 5.77 -3.40
CA LEU A 323 -7.97 4.49 -2.80
C LEU A 323 -8.30 4.70 -1.32
N VAL A 324 -9.44 4.18 -0.88
CA VAL A 324 -9.81 4.05 0.52
C VAL A 324 -9.86 2.56 0.85
N ASN A 325 -8.85 2.07 1.55
CA ASN A 325 -8.72 0.66 1.89
C ASN A 325 -9.22 0.40 3.31
N THR A 326 -9.99 -0.67 3.43
CA THR A 326 -10.41 -1.22 4.72
C THR A 326 -10.41 -2.75 4.68
N TYR A 327 -10.14 -3.41 5.80
CA TYR A 327 -10.26 -4.87 5.90
C TYR A 327 -10.98 -5.31 7.17
N GLY A 328 -11.67 -6.45 7.08
CA GLY A 328 -12.41 -7.09 8.17
C GLY A 328 -11.63 -8.17 8.91
N GLY A 329 -12.36 -8.91 9.74
CA GLY A 329 -11.80 -9.95 10.59
C GLY A 329 -11.54 -11.28 9.86
N ILE A 330 -10.61 -12.06 10.39
CA ILE A 330 -10.38 -13.47 10.06
C ILE A 330 -11.59 -14.32 10.47
N GLY A 331 -12.21 -13.97 11.60
CA GLY A 331 -13.36 -14.64 12.22
C GLY A 331 -13.04 -15.94 12.96
N ASN A 332 -14.08 -16.68 13.36
CA ASN A 332 -14.00 -17.91 14.18
C ASN A 332 -13.14 -17.80 15.47
N GLY A 333 -13.09 -16.62 16.10
CA GLY A 333 -12.31 -16.41 17.32
C GLY A 333 -10.79 -16.39 17.09
N ARG A 334 -10.34 -16.33 15.83
CA ARG A 334 -8.92 -16.30 15.43
C ARG A 334 -8.34 -14.89 15.36
N GLU A 335 -9.04 -13.86 15.86
CA GLU A 335 -8.50 -12.51 15.85
C GLU A 335 -7.33 -12.37 16.83
N PRO A 336 -6.20 -11.75 16.43
CA PRO A 336 -5.07 -11.54 17.32
C PRO A 336 -5.40 -10.57 18.47
N TYR A 337 -6.43 -9.73 18.31
CA TYR A 337 -6.91 -8.79 19.33
C TYR A 337 -8.45 -8.86 19.43
N PRO A 338 -9.00 -9.87 20.13
CA PRO A 338 -10.45 -9.98 20.29
C PRO A 338 -10.94 -8.86 21.21
N TYR A 339 -11.82 -7.97 20.71
CA TYR A 339 -12.44 -6.96 21.56
C TYR A 339 -13.58 -7.58 22.39
N PRO A 340 -13.82 -7.08 23.62
CA PRO A 340 -14.95 -7.51 24.44
C PRO A 340 -16.27 -7.40 23.65
N GLY A 341 -17.06 -8.48 23.64
CA GLY A 341 -18.29 -8.57 22.83
C GLY A 341 -18.09 -9.10 21.42
N GLY A 342 -16.87 -9.49 21.05
CA GLY A 342 -16.55 -10.15 19.78
C GLY A 342 -16.35 -9.17 18.62
N TYR A 343 -16.31 -7.86 18.85
CA TYR A 343 -16.19 -6.85 17.79
C TYR A 343 -14.82 -6.86 17.10
N TYR A 344 -14.79 -6.43 15.83
CA TYR A 344 -13.59 -6.22 15.04
C TYR A 344 -13.64 -4.85 14.32
N PHE A 345 -12.79 -3.93 14.76
CA PHE A 345 -12.76 -2.56 14.22
C PHE A 345 -12.10 -2.44 12.84
N GLY A 346 -11.32 -3.43 12.41
CA GLY A 346 -10.63 -3.38 11.11
C GLY A 346 -9.44 -2.43 11.08
N HIS A 347 -9.05 -2.08 9.86
CA HIS A 347 -7.99 -1.13 9.55
C HIS A 347 -8.47 -0.14 8.49
N PHE A 348 -7.84 1.02 8.46
CA PHE A 348 -8.10 2.08 7.49
C PHE A 348 -6.77 2.61 6.95
N SER A 349 -6.67 2.73 5.64
CA SER A 349 -5.59 3.43 4.98
C SER A 349 -6.08 4.12 3.72
N TYR A 350 -5.34 5.15 3.30
CA TYR A 350 -5.50 5.70 1.96
C TYR A 350 -4.51 5.05 0.99
N GLY A 351 -4.76 5.26 -0.28
CA GLY A 351 -3.71 5.16 -1.27
C GLY A 351 -4.08 5.70 -2.62
N ARG A 352 -3.52 5.09 -3.66
CA ARG A 352 -3.71 5.49 -5.04
C ARG A 352 -4.06 4.29 -5.88
N ALA A 353 -5.04 4.49 -6.75
CA ALA A 353 -5.28 3.60 -7.88
C ALA A 353 -5.00 4.34 -9.18
N ARG A 354 -4.48 3.61 -10.16
CA ARG A 354 -4.31 4.11 -11.52
C ARG A 354 -4.87 3.09 -12.51
N VAL A 355 -5.59 3.57 -13.51
CA VAL A 355 -6.02 2.72 -14.62
C VAL A 355 -4.83 2.56 -15.57
N ILE A 356 -4.39 1.32 -15.75
CA ILE A 356 -3.30 0.98 -16.67
C ILE A 356 -3.77 -0.04 -17.70
N ARG A 357 -3.12 -0.04 -18.87
CA ARG A 357 -3.22 -1.13 -19.83
C ARG A 357 -2.22 -2.23 -19.46
N GLU A 358 -2.73 -3.36 -18.99
CA GLU A 358 -1.91 -4.49 -18.62
C GLU A 358 -1.42 -5.22 -19.88
N PRO A 359 -0.11 -5.36 -20.11
CA PRO A 359 0.46 -5.77 -21.40
C PRO A 359 0.34 -7.26 -21.76
N LEU A 360 0.09 -8.17 -20.81
CA LEU A 360 -0.18 -9.59 -21.09
C LEU A 360 -1.59 -9.74 -21.64
N ALA A 361 -2.57 -9.16 -20.93
CA ALA A 361 -3.97 -9.27 -21.26
C ALA A 361 -4.49 -8.09 -22.08
N ASP A 362 -3.67 -7.16 -22.56
CA ASP A 362 -4.07 -5.92 -23.27
C ASP A 362 -5.46 -5.42 -22.84
N ALA A 363 -5.61 -5.21 -21.53
CA ALA A 363 -6.87 -4.90 -20.87
C ALA A 363 -6.63 -3.81 -19.83
N LEU A 364 -7.63 -2.97 -19.61
CA LEU A 364 -7.55 -1.97 -18.55
C LEU A 364 -7.78 -2.65 -17.20
N ILE A 365 -6.85 -2.40 -16.27
CA ILE A 365 -6.93 -2.85 -14.88
C ILE A 365 -6.62 -1.70 -13.93
N PHE A 366 -6.95 -1.89 -12.65
CA PHE A 366 -6.48 -1.06 -11.57
C PHE A 366 -5.11 -1.51 -11.06
N ASP A 367 -4.14 -0.60 -11.15
CA ASP A 367 -2.83 -0.66 -10.48
C ASP A 367 -2.96 0.02 -9.11
N LEU A 368 -2.78 -0.73 -8.02
CA LEU A 368 -3.12 -0.32 -6.66
C LEU A 368 -1.88 -0.17 -5.78
N GLU A 369 -1.78 0.97 -5.13
CA GLU A 369 -0.74 1.30 -4.15
C GLU A 369 -1.38 1.77 -2.84
N TYR A 370 -0.91 1.22 -1.73
CA TYR A 370 -1.48 1.44 -0.40
C TYR A 370 -0.48 2.19 0.48
N PHE A 371 -0.93 3.25 1.14
CA PHE A 371 -0.09 4.07 2.01
C PHE A 371 -0.35 3.64 3.46
N GLN A 372 0.38 2.61 3.88
CA GLN A 372 0.11 1.88 5.10
C GLN A 372 0.69 2.59 6.32
N VAL A 373 -0.16 3.39 6.96
CA VAL A 373 0.09 3.95 8.30
C VAL A 373 -0.20 2.84 9.31
N PHE A 374 0.81 2.01 9.58
CA PHE A 374 0.66 0.80 10.40
C PHE A 374 1.52 0.88 11.66
N SER A 375 0.99 0.45 12.81
CA SER A 375 1.78 0.38 14.04
C SER A 375 2.86 -0.72 13.96
N SER A 376 3.80 -0.71 14.91
CA SER A 376 4.71 -1.84 15.12
C SER A 376 3.88 -3.13 15.26
N ASN A 377 4.34 -4.19 14.58
CA ASN A 377 3.59 -5.45 14.45
C ASN A 377 4.57 -6.64 14.38
N GLY A 378 4.07 -7.83 14.72
CA GLY A 378 4.87 -9.06 14.70
C GLY A 378 5.11 -9.62 13.29
N ASP A 379 4.28 -9.28 12.31
CA ASP A 379 4.37 -9.77 10.93
C ASP A 379 5.51 -9.11 10.12
N GLY A 380 6.10 -8.04 10.67
CA GLY A 380 7.13 -7.26 9.99
C GLY A 380 6.59 -6.44 8.82
N LEU A 381 5.29 -6.10 8.80
CA LEU A 381 4.75 -5.15 7.82
C LEU A 381 5.39 -3.77 8.09
N VAL A 382 6.05 -3.21 7.08
CA VAL A 382 6.78 -1.95 7.20
C VAL A 382 5.87 -0.79 6.78
N PRO A 383 5.64 0.23 7.63
CA PRO A 383 4.89 1.39 7.23
C PRO A 383 5.54 2.07 6.01
N GLY A 384 4.77 2.27 4.96
CA GLY A 384 5.29 2.75 3.69
C GLY A 384 4.25 2.69 2.59
N ILE A 385 4.70 2.91 1.35
CA ILE A 385 3.89 2.66 0.17
C ILE A 385 4.09 1.19 -0.22
N LEU A 386 3.00 0.43 -0.31
CA LEU A 386 3.03 -0.98 -0.69
C LEU A 386 2.20 -1.17 -1.96
N HIS A 387 2.74 -1.88 -2.95
CA HIS A 387 1.96 -2.31 -4.11
C HIS A 387 1.02 -3.46 -3.70
N TRP A 388 -0.04 -3.72 -4.48
CA TRP A 388 -0.96 -4.83 -4.20
C TRP A 388 -0.24 -6.17 -4.07
N THR A 389 0.85 -6.40 -4.81
CA THR A 389 1.64 -7.64 -4.70
C THR A 389 2.23 -7.83 -3.31
N ARG A 390 2.49 -6.76 -2.56
CA ARG A 390 3.03 -6.83 -1.20
C ARG A 390 1.94 -6.79 -0.12
N TYR A 391 0.94 -5.93 -0.29
CA TYR A 391 -0.04 -5.67 0.77
C TYR A 391 -1.21 -6.65 0.77
N VAL A 392 -1.84 -6.86 -0.39
CA VAL A 392 -3.02 -7.74 -0.49
C VAL A 392 -2.60 -9.12 -0.98
N GLY A 393 -1.86 -9.18 -2.07
CA GLY A 393 -1.61 -10.42 -2.81
C GLY A 393 -0.47 -11.29 -2.29
N ASP A 394 0.45 -10.77 -1.47
CA ASP A 394 1.56 -11.56 -0.92
C ASP A 394 1.00 -12.73 -0.12
N ARG A 395 1.45 -13.95 -0.42
CA ARG A 395 0.86 -15.15 0.17
C ARG A 395 1.25 -15.32 1.65
N GLN A 396 2.43 -14.87 2.05
CA GLN A 396 2.89 -14.97 3.43
C GLN A 396 2.55 -13.73 4.26
N PHE A 397 2.70 -12.54 3.67
CA PHE A 397 2.60 -11.27 4.37
C PHE A 397 1.34 -10.47 4.03
N GLY A 398 0.61 -10.86 2.99
CA GLY A 398 -0.55 -10.14 2.47
C GLY A 398 -1.87 -10.69 2.98
N PHE A 399 -2.95 -9.95 2.74
CA PHE A 399 -4.26 -10.16 3.37
C PHE A 399 -5.27 -10.99 2.56
N LEU A 400 -5.08 -11.17 1.25
CA LEU A 400 -6.09 -11.72 0.31
C LEU A 400 -6.68 -13.06 0.77
N GLY A 401 -5.83 -13.96 1.26
CA GLY A 401 -6.22 -15.33 1.60
C GLY A 401 -6.93 -15.46 2.94
N TYR A 402 -6.75 -14.54 3.89
CA TYR A 402 -7.18 -14.76 5.27
C TYR A 402 -8.00 -13.62 5.88
N ARG A 403 -8.11 -12.47 5.21
CA ARG A 403 -9.04 -11.39 5.60
C ARG A 403 -9.93 -10.98 4.44
N PRO A 404 -11.18 -10.54 4.71
CA PRO A 404 -11.96 -9.83 3.71
C PRO A 404 -11.44 -8.40 3.56
N VAL A 405 -11.28 -7.92 2.33
CA VAL A 405 -10.77 -6.59 2.00
C VAL A 405 -11.81 -5.84 1.17
N CYS A 406 -11.97 -4.55 1.43
CA CYS A 406 -12.82 -3.63 0.67
C CYS A 406 -12.02 -2.37 0.33
N ASP A 407 -11.75 -2.23 -0.97
CA ASP A 407 -11.08 -1.09 -1.57
C ASP A 407 -12.09 -0.24 -2.32
N ILE A 408 -12.20 1.05 -1.97
CA ILE A 408 -13.08 2.00 -2.64
C ILE A 408 -12.22 3.00 -3.42
N LEU A 409 -12.34 3.00 -4.74
CA LEU A 409 -11.60 3.87 -5.65
C LEU A 409 -12.45 5.08 -5.99
N LEU A 410 -12.09 6.26 -5.48
CA LEU A 410 -12.82 7.50 -5.67
C LEU A 410 -12.17 8.34 -6.77
N LYS A 411 -12.85 8.47 -7.91
CA LYS A 411 -12.44 9.35 -9.00
C LYS A 411 -13.28 10.64 -8.95
N LEU A 412 -12.60 11.76 -8.78
CA LEU A 412 -13.17 13.10 -8.76
C LEU A 412 -12.15 14.07 -9.37
N ASP A 413 -12.50 14.66 -10.51
CA ASP A 413 -11.64 15.54 -11.32
C ASP A 413 -10.92 16.61 -10.51
N CYS A 414 -11.61 17.35 -9.63
CA CYS A 414 -11.03 18.42 -8.84
C CYS A 414 -9.99 17.95 -7.81
N PHE A 415 -9.94 16.64 -7.54
CA PHE A 415 -9.01 16.03 -6.60
C PHE A 415 -7.91 15.22 -7.29
N THR A 416 -8.26 14.46 -8.34
CA THR A 416 -7.37 13.46 -8.96
C THR A 416 -6.68 13.97 -10.22
N VAL A 417 -7.26 14.94 -10.93
CA VAL A 417 -6.63 15.51 -12.14
C VAL A 417 -5.68 16.64 -11.72
N PRO A 418 -4.43 16.66 -12.21
CA PRO A 418 -3.52 17.75 -11.93
C PRO A 418 -4.00 19.08 -12.52
N TYR A 419 -3.72 20.15 -11.78
CA TYR A 419 -3.81 21.52 -12.25
C TYR A 419 -2.47 21.92 -12.87
N ALA A 420 -2.51 22.48 -14.07
CA ALA A 420 -1.32 22.95 -14.78
C ALA A 420 -1.02 24.40 -14.39
N PHE A 421 0.11 24.63 -13.71
CA PHE A 421 0.61 25.95 -13.32
C PHE A 421 1.96 26.23 -13.97
N ALA A 422 1.97 27.00 -15.04
CA ALA A 422 3.20 27.32 -15.78
C ALA A 422 4.00 26.04 -16.13
N HIS A 423 5.10 25.77 -15.42
CA HIS A 423 5.96 24.59 -15.61
C HIS A 423 5.76 23.49 -14.54
N ARG A 424 4.70 23.58 -13.73
CA ARG A 424 4.39 22.62 -12.65
C ARG A 424 2.99 22.04 -12.84
N SER A 425 2.84 20.77 -12.45
CA SER A 425 1.57 20.06 -12.46
C SER A 425 1.34 19.51 -11.06
N ILE A 426 0.25 19.91 -10.41
CA ILE A 426 -0.03 19.55 -9.00
C ILE A 426 -1.47 19.08 -8.89
N SER A 427 -1.71 17.91 -8.29
CA SER A 427 -3.06 17.45 -7.90
C SER A 427 -3.18 17.34 -6.38
N ALA A 428 -4.41 17.36 -5.86
CA ALA A 428 -4.66 17.16 -4.42
C ALA A 428 -4.28 15.75 -3.96
N LEU A 429 -4.53 14.74 -4.79
CA LEU A 429 -4.09 13.37 -4.56
C LEU A 429 -2.56 13.27 -4.42
N GLU A 430 -1.82 13.94 -5.31
CA GLU A 430 -0.36 13.97 -5.28
C GLU A 430 0.16 14.67 -4.02
N ARG A 431 -0.43 15.82 -3.65
CA ARG A 431 -0.06 16.54 -2.43
C ARG A 431 -0.36 15.73 -1.17
N MET A 432 -1.49 15.04 -1.13
CA MET A 432 -1.81 14.11 -0.04
C MET A 432 -0.79 12.97 0.05
N SER A 433 -0.40 12.40 -1.09
CA SER A 433 0.60 11.34 -1.12
C SER A 433 1.93 11.79 -0.50
N VAL A 434 2.34 13.04 -0.74
CA VAL A 434 3.54 13.62 -0.13
C VAL A 434 3.42 13.77 1.39
N PHE A 435 2.27 14.19 1.91
CA PHE A 435 2.03 14.24 3.35
C PHE A 435 2.03 12.84 3.99
N LEU A 436 1.44 11.85 3.30
CA LEU A 436 1.46 10.47 3.77
C LEU A 436 2.88 9.91 3.83
N GLU A 437 3.72 10.11 2.80
CA GLU A 437 5.14 9.70 2.82
C GLU A 437 5.88 10.18 4.08
N PHE A 438 5.64 11.43 4.48
CA PHE A 438 6.17 11.97 5.72
C PHE A 438 5.67 11.22 6.96
N VAL A 439 4.37 10.97 7.07
CA VAL A 439 3.77 10.21 8.19
C VAL A 439 4.31 8.77 8.23
N LEU A 440 4.45 8.13 7.07
CA LEU A 440 4.97 6.76 6.95
C LEU A 440 6.41 6.65 7.47
N HIS A 441 7.25 7.65 7.21
CA HIS A 441 8.58 7.74 7.83
C HIS A 441 8.50 7.78 9.35
N LEU A 442 7.70 8.68 9.91
CA LEU A 442 7.58 8.82 11.35
C LEU A 442 7.04 7.56 12.02
N TYR A 443 6.11 6.86 11.38
CA TYR A 443 5.59 5.58 11.87
C TYR A 443 6.66 4.47 11.88
N ARG A 444 7.55 4.41 10.87
CA ARG A 444 8.66 3.45 10.86
C ARG A 444 9.62 3.61 12.03
N ILE A 445 9.89 4.85 12.44
CA ILE A 445 10.86 5.14 13.50
C ILE A 445 10.22 5.56 14.83
N GLY A 446 8.90 5.49 14.96
CA GLY A 446 8.18 5.93 16.17
C GLY A 446 8.40 7.40 16.54
N GLY A 447 8.55 8.29 15.55
CA GLY A 447 8.94 9.69 15.77
C GLY A 447 10.34 9.86 16.38
N GLY A 448 11.18 8.83 16.31
CA GLY A 448 12.50 8.76 16.95
C GLY A 448 12.57 7.80 18.14
N SER A 449 11.43 7.35 18.69
CA SER A 449 11.40 6.42 19.83
C SER A 449 11.58 4.95 19.46
N GLY A 450 11.54 4.62 18.16
CA GLY A 450 11.71 3.25 17.67
C GLY A 450 10.45 2.39 17.59
N GLY A 451 9.28 2.90 17.96
CA GLY A 451 8.04 2.14 17.80
C GLY A 451 6.79 2.99 17.86
N VAL A 452 5.72 2.53 17.21
CA VAL A 452 4.38 3.08 17.33
C VAL A 452 3.46 1.98 17.82
N TYR A 453 2.73 2.24 18.90
CA TYR A 453 1.79 1.28 19.49
C TYR A 453 0.37 1.75 19.28
N PHE A 454 -0.53 0.79 19.04
CA PHE A 454 -1.95 1.06 18.94
C PHE A 454 -2.48 1.66 20.24
N GLY A 455 -3.15 2.81 20.16
CA GLY A 455 -3.72 3.47 21.32
C GLY A 455 -4.51 4.72 20.94
N VAL A 456 -5.02 5.44 21.93
CA VAL A 456 -5.78 6.69 21.74
C VAL A 456 -4.96 7.74 20.98
N ALA A 457 -3.63 7.75 21.15
CA ALA A 457 -2.73 8.75 20.56
C ALA A 457 -2.29 8.41 19.13
N ASN A 458 -2.25 7.12 18.76
CA ASN A 458 -1.78 6.65 17.45
C ASN A 458 -2.89 5.83 16.79
N ASN A 459 -3.54 6.43 15.80
CA ASN A 459 -4.68 5.85 15.12
C ASN A 459 -4.53 6.04 13.61
N CYS A 460 -4.41 4.92 12.91
CA CYS A 460 -4.22 4.85 11.46
C CYS A 460 -5.31 5.63 10.69
N THR A 461 -6.56 5.53 11.14
CA THR A 461 -7.72 6.26 10.58
C THR A 461 -7.57 7.76 10.77
N GLN A 462 -7.22 8.20 11.97
CA GLN A 462 -7.08 9.62 12.27
C GLN A 462 -5.93 10.25 11.49
N ASP A 463 -4.76 9.64 11.51
CA ASP A 463 -3.55 10.21 10.89
C ASP A 463 -3.65 10.21 9.35
N SER A 464 -4.26 9.17 8.77
CA SER A 464 -4.58 9.15 7.34
C SER A 464 -5.53 10.28 6.96
N ASN A 465 -6.61 10.49 7.73
CA ASN A 465 -7.57 11.57 7.48
C ASN A 465 -6.98 12.97 7.67
N GLN A 466 -6.01 13.12 8.58
CA GLN A 466 -5.30 14.38 8.74
C GLN A 466 -4.43 14.70 7.51
N ALA A 467 -3.78 13.72 6.90
CA ALA A 467 -3.02 13.92 5.67
C ALA A 467 -3.91 14.39 4.50
N LEU A 468 -5.10 13.80 4.34
CA LEU A 468 -6.09 14.26 3.35
C LEU A 468 -6.47 15.73 3.56
N TYR A 469 -6.75 16.13 4.81
CA TYR A 469 -7.09 17.51 5.12
C TYR A 469 -5.92 18.48 4.89
N ALA A 470 -4.72 18.11 5.31
CA ALA A 470 -3.52 18.92 5.13
C ALA A 470 -3.25 19.19 3.65
N ALA A 471 -3.47 18.21 2.78
CA ALA A 471 -3.32 18.36 1.33
C ALA A 471 -4.24 19.45 0.76
N VAL A 472 -5.53 19.42 1.10
CA VAL A 472 -6.49 20.41 0.57
C VAL A 472 -6.20 21.81 1.12
N LYS A 473 -5.87 21.91 2.41
CA LYS A 473 -5.55 23.21 3.04
C LYS A 473 -4.26 23.81 2.49
N ASP A 474 -3.25 22.99 2.26
CA ASP A 474 -1.97 23.46 1.72
C ASP A 474 -2.14 24.00 0.29
N LEU A 475 -2.97 23.34 -0.54
CA LEU A 475 -3.35 23.88 -1.85
C LEU A 475 -4.08 25.23 -1.73
N ASP A 476 -5.00 25.38 -0.78
CA ASP A 476 -5.68 26.67 -0.53
C ASP A 476 -4.67 27.79 -0.26
N VAL A 477 -3.69 27.56 0.62
CA VAL A 477 -2.64 28.53 0.96
C VAL A 477 -1.75 28.80 -0.26
N ALA A 478 -1.25 27.75 -0.91
CA ALA A 478 -0.38 27.87 -2.07
C ALA A 478 -1.04 28.66 -3.23
N PHE A 479 -2.37 28.59 -3.35
CA PHE A 479 -3.11 29.23 -4.43
C PHE A 479 -3.50 30.66 -4.09
N LYS A 480 -3.88 30.95 -2.85
CA LYS A 480 -4.22 32.31 -2.40
C LYS A 480 -3.01 33.24 -2.38
N ASP A 481 -1.85 32.72 -2.00
CA ASP A 481 -0.68 33.55 -1.74
C ASP A 481 0.24 33.72 -2.97
N HIS A 482 -0.03 33.03 -4.09
CA HIS A 482 0.85 33.04 -5.26
C HIS A 482 0.26 33.84 -6.45
N PRO A 483 0.85 35.00 -6.84
CA PRO A 483 0.31 35.87 -7.89
C PRO A 483 0.11 35.19 -9.25
N LEU A 484 1.00 34.28 -9.65
CA LEU A 484 0.87 33.51 -10.90
C LEU A 484 -0.34 32.56 -10.89
N VAL A 485 -0.74 32.05 -9.72
CA VAL A 485 -1.90 31.17 -9.60
C VAL A 485 -3.19 31.99 -9.72
N GLN A 486 -3.25 33.15 -9.07
CA GLN A 486 -4.38 34.09 -9.20
C GLN A 486 -4.57 34.57 -10.65
N ASP A 487 -3.49 34.91 -11.34
CA ASP A 487 -3.52 35.28 -12.77
C ASP A 487 -3.99 34.12 -13.67
N MET A 488 -3.57 32.88 -13.37
CA MET A 488 -4.04 31.70 -14.09
C MET A 488 -5.55 31.46 -13.88
N LEU A 489 -6.02 31.48 -12.64
CA LEU A 489 -7.44 31.27 -12.31
C LEU A 489 -8.33 32.34 -12.97
N ASN A 490 -7.84 33.58 -13.08
CA ASN A 490 -8.55 34.64 -13.81
C ASN A 490 -8.62 34.39 -15.33
N ARG A 491 -7.62 33.73 -15.92
CA ARG A 491 -7.55 33.44 -17.37
C ARG A 491 -8.26 32.14 -17.75
N HIS A 492 -8.41 31.20 -16.82
CA HIS A 492 -9.05 29.90 -17.03
C HIS A 492 -10.21 29.69 -16.05
N PRO A 493 -11.42 30.21 -16.36
CA PRO A 493 -12.58 30.13 -15.47
C PRO A 493 -12.98 28.68 -15.09
N GLU A 494 -12.79 27.73 -16.00
CA GLU A 494 -13.04 26.30 -15.78
C GLU A 494 -12.13 25.70 -14.69
N GLU A 495 -10.86 26.11 -14.64
CA GLU A 495 -9.90 25.71 -13.60
C GLU A 495 -10.23 26.38 -12.26
N ALA A 496 -10.73 27.61 -12.29
CA ALA A 496 -11.22 28.31 -11.10
C ALA A 496 -12.43 27.60 -10.48
N GLU A 497 -13.43 27.23 -11.30
CA GLU A 497 -14.59 26.48 -10.83
C GLU A 497 -14.19 25.11 -10.25
N ARG A 498 -13.28 24.41 -10.94
CA ARG A 498 -12.74 23.12 -10.45
C ARG A 498 -12.03 23.29 -9.10
N PHE A 499 -11.26 24.36 -8.93
CA PHE A 499 -10.58 24.66 -7.68
C PHE A 499 -11.55 25.02 -6.54
N ASP A 500 -12.60 25.82 -6.82
CA ASP A 500 -13.64 26.13 -5.83
C ASP A 500 -14.39 24.86 -5.36
N ARG A 501 -14.62 23.91 -6.28
CA ARG A 501 -15.15 22.58 -5.94
C ARG A 501 -14.20 21.82 -5.01
N LEU A 502 -12.89 21.86 -5.25
CA LEU A 502 -11.89 21.25 -4.37
C LEU A 502 -11.90 21.88 -2.96
N LEU A 503 -12.00 23.21 -2.86
CA LEU A 503 -12.07 23.89 -1.56
C LEU A 503 -13.35 23.53 -0.80
N THR A 504 -14.49 23.46 -1.51
CA THR A 504 -15.77 23.04 -0.94
C THR A 504 -15.72 21.59 -0.46
N LEU A 505 -15.13 20.69 -1.25
CA LEU A 505 -14.86 19.31 -0.85
C LEU A 505 -14.02 19.25 0.44
N GLY A 506 -12.94 20.03 0.52
CA GLY A 506 -12.10 20.11 1.71
C GLY A 506 -12.85 20.58 2.96
N HIS A 507 -13.73 21.57 2.81
CA HIS A 507 -14.58 22.06 3.89
C HIS A 507 -15.54 20.97 4.40
N ASP A 508 -16.20 20.26 3.49
CA ASP A 508 -17.16 19.21 3.84
C ASP A 508 -16.48 17.98 4.45
N LEU A 509 -15.31 17.60 3.95
CA LEU A 509 -14.48 16.56 4.56
C LEU A 509 -14.09 16.94 5.98
N ARG A 510 -13.63 18.19 6.21
CA ARG A 510 -13.28 18.68 7.55
C ARG A 510 -14.49 18.65 8.49
N LYS A 511 -15.64 19.17 8.05
CA LYS A 511 -16.86 19.21 8.87
C LYS A 511 -17.33 17.81 9.25
N THR A 512 -17.17 16.86 8.34
CA THR A 512 -17.60 15.48 8.55
C THR A 512 -16.63 14.74 9.46
N LEU A 513 -15.33 14.76 9.16
CA LEU A 513 -14.29 13.99 9.86
C LEU A 513 -13.80 14.64 11.16
N LEU A 514 -13.91 15.96 11.30
CA LEU A 514 -13.46 16.73 12.47
C LEU A 514 -14.56 17.68 12.97
N PRO A 515 -15.72 17.16 13.43
CA PRO A 515 -16.90 17.97 13.77
C PRO A 515 -16.67 18.98 14.91
N THR A 516 -15.68 18.75 15.77
CA THR A 516 -15.29 19.66 16.88
C THR A 516 -14.18 20.64 16.50
N GLY A 517 -13.64 20.57 15.28
CA GLY A 517 -12.65 21.53 14.76
C GLY A 517 -11.24 21.42 15.34
N THR A 518 -10.99 20.51 16.29
CA THR A 518 -9.66 20.25 16.87
C THR A 518 -8.82 19.41 15.90
N VAL A 519 -8.20 20.08 14.93
CA VAL A 519 -6.95 19.58 14.32
C VAL A 519 -5.92 19.56 15.45
N ARG A 520 -5.18 18.45 15.64
CA ARG A 520 -4.09 18.43 16.62
C ARG A 520 -3.17 19.64 16.34
N ALA A 521 -2.79 20.36 17.40
CA ALA A 521 -2.10 21.64 17.27
C ALA A 521 -0.65 21.50 16.76
N ASP A 522 -0.05 20.32 16.95
CA ASP A 522 1.26 19.89 16.44
C ASP A 522 1.42 20.05 14.91
N TRP A 523 0.36 19.80 14.15
CA TRP A 523 0.37 19.90 12.68
C TRP A 523 0.31 21.33 12.13
N ARG A 524 -0.24 22.28 12.90
CA ARG A 524 -0.69 23.54 12.29
C ARG A 524 0.47 24.48 11.95
N TYR A 525 1.64 24.31 12.59
CA TYR A 525 2.80 25.20 12.41
C TYR A 525 4.20 24.59 12.68
N ASN A 526 4.35 23.29 12.96
CA ASN A 526 5.68 22.73 13.26
C ASN A 526 5.84 21.29 12.73
N PHE A 527 6.43 21.16 11.55
CA PHE A 527 7.04 19.90 11.09
C PHE A 527 8.17 19.39 12.02
N GLN A 528 8.47 20.09 13.12
CA GLN A 528 9.45 19.76 14.14
C GLN A 528 8.86 19.06 15.38
N LEU A 529 7.53 18.99 15.55
CA LEU A 529 6.88 18.54 16.81
C LEU A 529 6.13 17.19 16.67
N PHE A 530 6.80 16.18 16.11
CA PHE A 530 6.43 14.77 16.37
C PHE A 530 7.18 14.21 17.59
N GLU A 531 7.50 15.07 18.56
CA GLU A 531 7.73 14.61 19.93
C GLU A 531 6.38 14.10 20.45
N VAL A 532 6.19 12.79 20.39
CA VAL A 532 5.11 12.11 21.09
C VAL A 532 5.15 12.56 22.54
N SER A 533 4.10 13.26 22.96
CA SER A 533 3.84 13.61 24.35
C SER A 533 3.90 12.34 25.19
N LEU A 534 5.00 12.15 25.92
CA LEU A 534 5.14 11.17 26.99
C LEU A 534 4.58 11.69 28.34
N ASN A 535 3.85 12.82 28.37
CA ASN A 535 3.48 13.41 29.66
C ASN A 535 2.12 14.17 29.75
N GLU A 536 1.17 13.98 28.83
CA GLU A 536 -0.16 14.60 29.01
C GLU A 536 -1.16 13.69 29.72
N ASN A 537 -1.53 14.10 30.94
CA ASN A 537 -2.60 13.64 31.83
C ASN A 537 -3.66 12.72 31.20
N GLY A 538 -3.66 11.43 31.60
CA GLY A 538 -4.54 10.38 31.07
C GLY A 538 -6.04 10.67 31.09
N TRP A 539 -6.54 11.51 32.01
CA TRP A 539 -7.95 11.89 32.06
C TRP A 539 -8.39 12.80 30.91
N MET A 540 -7.50 13.67 30.41
CA MET A 540 -7.81 14.58 29.30
C MET A 540 -7.77 13.86 27.95
N ASN A 541 -6.92 12.83 27.84
CA ASN A 541 -6.84 11.94 26.67
C ASN A 541 -8.07 11.03 26.55
N ILE A 542 -8.63 10.54 27.67
CA ILE A 542 -9.89 9.77 27.67
C ILE A 542 -11.08 10.64 27.21
N LEU A 543 -11.17 11.89 27.68
CA LEU A 543 -12.21 12.83 27.24
C LEU A 543 -12.07 13.23 25.77
N ARG A 544 -10.83 13.43 25.27
CA ARG A 544 -10.58 13.67 23.84
C ARG A 544 -10.92 12.43 22.99
N ALA A 545 -10.55 11.22 23.43
CA ALA A 545 -10.86 9.96 22.75
C ALA A 545 -12.38 9.72 22.59
N LEU A 546 -13.14 9.99 23.66
CA LEU A 546 -14.60 9.88 23.65
C LEU A 546 -15.25 10.93 22.72
N MET A 547 -14.63 12.10 22.55
CA MET A 547 -15.10 13.15 21.65
C MET A 547 -14.67 12.96 20.18
N THR A 548 -13.60 12.21 19.89
CA THR A 548 -13.12 11.89 18.53
C THR A 548 -13.49 10.47 18.06
N TRP A 549 -14.18 9.68 18.88
CA TRP A 549 -14.51 8.27 18.64
C TRP A 549 -15.06 7.97 17.24
N ARG A 550 -15.87 8.88 16.66
CA ARG A 550 -16.39 8.73 15.29
C ARG A 550 -15.28 8.72 14.24
N ALA A 551 -14.24 9.54 14.38
CA ALA A 551 -13.09 9.57 13.48
C ALA A 551 -12.09 8.42 13.70
N MET A 552 -12.33 7.55 14.69
CA MET A 552 -11.44 6.45 15.04
C MET A 552 -11.85 5.10 14.44
N THR A 553 -13.12 4.91 14.03
CA THR A 553 -13.58 3.64 13.46
C THR A 553 -13.38 3.59 11.93
N PRO A 554 -12.63 2.59 11.40
CA PRO A 554 -12.38 2.43 9.98
C PRO A 554 -13.62 2.44 9.09
N HIS A 555 -14.67 1.72 9.47
CA HIS A 555 -15.91 1.62 8.68
C HIS A 555 -16.64 2.97 8.58
N TRP A 556 -16.74 3.72 9.68
CA TRP A 556 -17.36 5.03 9.65
C TRP A 556 -16.55 6.00 8.80
N ALA A 557 -15.22 6.02 8.94
CA ALA A 557 -14.35 6.92 8.19
C ALA A 557 -14.42 6.64 6.69
N SER A 558 -14.33 5.38 6.26
CA SER A 558 -14.44 5.02 4.84
C SER A 558 -15.81 5.40 4.27
N THR A 559 -16.88 5.13 5.03
CA THR A 559 -18.25 5.52 4.67
C THR A 559 -18.41 7.02 4.56
N ALA A 560 -17.87 7.78 5.52
CA ALA A 560 -17.98 9.23 5.59
C ALA A 560 -17.26 9.90 4.41
N VAL A 561 -15.99 9.54 4.18
CA VAL A 561 -15.18 10.04 3.06
C VAL A 561 -15.88 9.74 1.74
N THR A 562 -16.24 8.48 1.51
CA THR A 562 -16.92 8.07 0.27
C THR A 562 -18.23 8.81 0.06
N THR A 563 -19.05 8.99 1.12
CA THR A 563 -20.31 9.72 1.02
C THR A 563 -20.09 11.19 0.65
N VAL A 564 -19.05 11.83 1.19
CA VAL A 564 -18.69 13.21 0.84
C VAL A 564 -18.21 13.29 -0.62
N PHE A 565 -17.33 12.41 -1.06
CA PHE A 565 -16.90 12.39 -2.47
C PHE A 565 -18.07 12.17 -3.44
N LEU A 566 -18.97 11.22 -3.16
CA LEU A 566 -20.18 11.01 -3.95
C LEU A 566 -21.09 12.25 -3.94
N ALA A 567 -21.17 13.00 -2.83
CA ALA A 567 -21.93 14.24 -2.77
C ALA A 567 -21.39 15.34 -3.70
N HIS A 568 -20.09 15.28 -4.02
CA HIS A 568 -19.37 16.18 -4.92
C HIS A 568 -19.28 15.66 -6.37
N GLY A 569 -20.07 14.64 -6.71
CA GLY A 569 -20.16 14.09 -8.07
C GLY A 569 -19.08 13.05 -8.41
N ALA A 570 -18.35 12.52 -7.42
CA ALA A 570 -17.38 11.46 -7.68
C ALA A 570 -18.06 10.19 -8.21
N THR A 571 -17.32 9.42 -9.01
CA THR A 571 -17.61 8.00 -9.26
C THR A 571 -16.78 7.15 -8.32
N ALA A 572 -17.36 6.11 -7.74
CA ALA A 572 -16.67 5.21 -6.81
C ALA A 572 -16.67 3.77 -7.33
N TRP A 573 -15.52 3.14 -7.42
CA TRP A 573 -15.41 1.72 -7.75
C TRP A 573 -15.09 0.92 -6.49
N VAL A 574 -15.96 0.00 -6.10
CA VAL A 574 -15.77 -0.86 -4.93
C VAL A 574 -15.20 -2.18 -5.39
N LEU A 575 -14.04 -2.57 -4.87
CA LEU A 575 -13.41 -3.87 -5.07
C LEU A 575 -13.42 -4.61 -3.74
N ARG A 576 -14.10 -5.75 -3.70
CA ARG A 576 -14.20 -6.57 -2.49
C ARG A 576 -13.70 -7.98 -2.74
N SER A 577 -12.94 -8.51 -1.79
CA SER A 577 -12.56 -9.92 -1.71
C SER A 577 -12.88 -10.45 -0.32
N ASN A 578 -13.27 -11.74 -0.21
CA ASN A 578 -13.52 -12.38 1.07
C ASN A 578 -12.71 -13.68 1.15
N GLN A 579 -11.47 -13.63 1.65
CA GLN A 579 -10.59 -14.81 1.82
C GLN A 579 -10.50 -15.65 0.54
N VAL A 580 -9.87 -15.07 -0.48
CA VAL A 580 -9.84 -15.61 -1.86
C VAL A 580 -8.52 -16.31 -2.14
N GLY A 581 -8.54 -17.38 -2.96
CA GLY A 581 -7.34 -18.18 -3.25
C GLY A 581 -6.81 -18.90 -2.02
N ASN A 582 -7.68 -19.15 -1.03
CA ASN A 582 -7.38 -19.88 0.18
C ASN A 582 -8.62 -20.66 0.63
N TYR A 583 -8.52 -21.99 0.70
CA TYR A 583 -9.58 -22.83 1.23
C TYR A 583 -9.19 -23.40 2.59
N ASP A 584 -9.35 -22.58 3.63
CA ASP A 584 -9.17 -23.02 5.03
C ASP A 584 -10.54 -23.10 5.72
N PRO A 585 -11.10 -24.30 5.99
CA PRO A 585 -12.42 -24.45 6.60
C PRO A 585 -12.50 -23.86 8.02
N GLU A 586 -11.37 -23.63 8.69
CA GLU A 586 -11.34 -23.07 10.05
C GLU A 586 -11.48 -21.55 10.09
N MET A 587 -11.35 -20.87 8.94
CA MET A 587 -11.55 -19.42 8.82
C MET A 587 -12.93 -19.08 8.27
N VAL A 588 -13.56 -18.04 8.82
CA VAL A 588 -14.86 -17.54 8.35
C VAL A 588 -14.80 -16.01 8.35
N PRO A 589 -14.79 -15.36 7.18
CA PRO A 589 -14.48 -13.95 7.10
C PRO A 589 -15.54 -13.13 7.85
N LYS A 590 -15.08 -12.14 8.63
CA LYS A 590 -15.95 -11.27 9.41
C LYS A 590 -15.93 -9.84 8.87
N ALA A 591 -17.11 -9.23 8.74
CA ALA A 591 -17.24 -7.83 8.38
C ALA A 591 -16.57 -6.89 9.40
N ILE A 592 -16.24 -5.67 8.98
CA ILE A 592 -15.90 -4.60 9.92
C ILE A 592 -17.17 -4.16 10.65
N ASP A 593 -17.07 -3.98 11.96
CA ASP A 593 -18.21 -3.50 12.74
C ASP A 593 -18.46 -1.99 12.54
N PRO A 594 -19.73 -1.54 12.47
CA PRO A 594 -20.11 -0.16 12.15
C PRO A 594 -19.63 0.94 13.09
#